data_AF-D7B2A9-F1
#
_entry.id   AF-D7B2A9-F1
#
_cell.length_a   1.000
_cell.length_b   1.000
_cell.length_c   1.000
_cell.angle_alpha   90.00
_cell.angle_beta   90.00
_cell.angle_gamma   90.00
#
_symmetry.space_group_name_H-M   'P 1'
#
loop_
_entity.id
_entity.type
_entity.pdbx_description
1 polymer ?
#
loop_
_entity_poly.entity_id
_entity_poly.type
_entity_poly.pdbx_seq_one_letter_code
_entity_poly.pdbx_strand_id
1 'polypeptide(L)'
;MRTRLVTVLLALITAILVIPGPAATADEQGGEALHGQILHPENRDQGVEGIMITVYDGEDEVGAAETDSEGMWEVGLPGPGTYRVVVDQESVPGEFAVIEALFVDGETEVEVEADDRRPLIVALEAAGAAEEESASPSQEETEDSSGGEAADEESLAPTTGAGGSFGDRVLQLTAAGLLFGLVIAVSAIGLSLIFGTTKLINFAHGDLVTFGAMIALLFSTGAAGMGNALLALFLGLGAAVLIGAFLEARLSRTALVVAQWSSILVGIALATVLGVMGDAVGWSVPLWLAAVVAVLMGAVLGGSMERYIWRPLRHRNVAMIQMFIVSIGLALVVRHVILVLFGAGRERYAGFQLQEMVRLGPVSMPPRDLVVMAVAVVVLVGVACLLQFTRIGKAMRAVSDNRDLAESSGIDVDRVTLYVWGLGGGLAALGGVLYGLNQVVEYEMGFRLLLMMFAAVILGGLGTAYGAMVGGLAVGLVAMLSTLWFPSQLMQAWALALMILMLLVRPQGLLGRRERVG
;
A
#
# COMPACT_ATOMS: atom_id res chain seq x y z
N MET A 1 -31.55 21.73 0.61
CA MET A 1 -30.56 20.64 0.73
C MET A 1 -29.98 20.22 -0.61
N ARG A 2 -30.78 19.93 -1.65
CA ARG A 2 -30.28 19.55 -3.00
C ARG A 2 -29.29 20.55 -3.61
N THR A 3 -29.54 21.85 -3.50
CA THR A 3 -28.66 22.90 -4.02
C THR A 3 -27.32 23.02 -3.29
N ARG A 4 -27.25 22.62 -2.02
CA ARG A 4 -26.02 22.67 -1.20
C ARG A 4 -25.05 21.54 -1.53
N LEU A 5 -25.59 20.35 -1.80
CA LEU A 5 -24.77 19.19 -2.17
C LEU A 5 -24.22 19.36 -3.59
N VAL A 6 -25.02 19.92 -4.49
CA VAL A 6 -24.59 20.25 -5.87
C VAL A 6 -23.54 21.36 -5.88
N THR A 7 -23.64 22.38 -5.03
CA THR A 7 -22.63 23.45 -4.95
C THR A 7 -21.32 22.96 -4.34
N VAL A 8 -21.36 22.09 -3.33
CA VAL A 8 -20.14 21.45 -2.80
C VAL A 8 -19.50 20.54 -3.85
N LEU A 9 -20.30 19.75 -4.58
CA LEU A 9 -19.79 18.86 -5.63
C LEU A 9 -19.18 19.64 -6.82
N LEU A 10 -19.84 20.72 -7.27
CA LEU A 10 -19.32 21.60 -8.32
C LEU A 10 -18.06 22.33 -7.85
N ALA A 11 -18.02 22.83 -6.62
CA ALA A 11 -16.82 23.44 -6.06
C ALA A 11 -15.66 22.44 -5.97
N LEU A 12 -15.94 21.17 -5.67
CA LEU A 12 -14.94 20.09 -5.64
C LEU A 12 -14.40 19.80 -7.05
N ILE A 13 -15.28 19.70 -8.05
CA ILE A 13 -14.92 19.48 -9.46
C ILE A 13 -14.12 20.67 -10.01
N THR A 14 -14.53 21.90 -9.72
CA THR A 14 -13.82 23.11 -10.16
C THR A 14 -12.50 23.28 -9.43
N ALA A 15 -12.41 22.92 -8.15
CA ALA A 15 -11.14 22.93 -7.40
C ALA A 15 -10.14 21.90 -7.96
N ILE A 16 -10.62 20.74 -8.44
CA ILE A 16 -9.80 19.74 -9.15
C ILE A 16 -9.32 20.26 -10.52
N LEU A 17 -10.17 21.01 -11.23
CA LEU A 17 -9.87 21.57 -12.56
C LEU A 17 -8.94 22.80 -12.55
N VAL A 18 -8.81 23.47 -11.40
CA VAL A 18 -8.02 24.70 -11.23
C VAL A 18 -6.66 24.43 -10.57
N ILE A 19 -6.31 23.15 -10.33
CA ILE A 19 -4.96 22.77 -9.91
C ILE A 19 -4.03 23.03 -11.12
N PRO A 20 -3.13 24.03 -11.09
CA PRO A 20 -1.97 23.94 -11.94
C PRO A 20 -1.28 22.65 -11.51
N GLY A 21 -1.19 21.67 -12.41
CA GLY A 21 -0.23 20.58 -12.22
C GLY A 21 1.13 21.18 -11.87
N PRO A 22 2.04 20.43 -11.23
CA PRO A 22 3.43 20.87 -11.17
C PRO A 22 3.76 21.36 -12.57
N ALA A 23 4.24 22.60 -12.67
CA ALA A 23 4.72 23.11 -13.93
C ALA A 23 5.79 22.09 -14.32
N ALA A 24 5.43 21.20 -15.26
CA ALA A 24 6.41 20.48 -16.02
C ALA A 24 7.25 21.61 -16.60
N THR A 25 8.44 21.80 -16.04
CA THR A 25 9.56 22.22 -16.86
C THR A 25 9.46 21.31 -18.07
N ALA A 26 9.05 21.89 -19.18
CA ALA A 26 8.91 21.18 -20.44
C ALA A 26 10.33 20.94 -20.94
N ASP A 27 10.99 19.98 -20.31
CA ASP A 27 12.18 19.23 -20.68
C ASP A 27 12.32 18.14 -19.62
N GLU A 28 12.52 16.90 -20.05
CA GLU A 28 12.48 15.64 -19.26
C GLU A 28 11.08 15.03 -19.09
N GLN A 29 10.48 14.64 -20.23
CA GLN A 29 9.85 13.32 -20.28
C GLN A 29 10.92 12.32 -19.84
N GLY A 30 10.75 11.70 -18.67
CA GLY A 30 11.67 10.67 -18.18
C GLY A 30 11.77 9.57 -19.23
N GLY A 31 12.90 9.53 -19.92
CA GLY A 31 13.27 8.45 -20.82
C GLY A 31 13.83 7.26 -20.05
N GLU A 32 14.28 6.26 -20.78
CA GLU A 32 15.05 5.15 -20.26
C GLU A 32 16.33 5.68 -19.57
N ALA A 33 16.68 5.13 -18.41
CA ALA A 33 17.90 5.53 -17.70
C ALA A 33 18.47 4.39 -16.87
N LEU A 34 19.79 4.41 -16.67
CA LEU A 34 20.47 3.59 -15.67
C LEU A 34 20.83 4.49 -14.49
N HIS A 35 20.54 4.03 -13.28
CA HIS A 35 20.90 4.75 -12.06
C HIS A 35 21.34 3.79 -10.97
N GLY A 36 22.05 4.31 -9.97
CA GLY A 36 22.49 3.52 -8.85
C GLY A 36 23.06 4.36 -7.72
N GLN A 37 23.40 3.68 -6.63
CA GLN A 37 24.10 4.26 -5.49
C GLN A 37 25.31 3.38 -5.14
N ILE A 38 26.49 4.00 -5.05
CA ILE A 38 27.72 3.33 -4.61
C ILE A 38 27.98 3.72 -3.16
N LEU A 39 27.95 2.72 -2.28
CA LEU A 39 28.12 2.88 -0.84
C LEU A 39 29.48 2.39 -0.37
N HIS A 40 29.99 3.01 0.68
CA HIS A 40 31.24 2.61 1.32
C HIS A 40 31.11 1.17 1.87
N PRO A 41 32.09 0.28 1.62
CA PRO A 41 31.98 -1.15 1.97
C PRO A 41 31.83 -1.39 3.48
N GLU A 42 32.59 -0.65 4.30
CA GLU A 42 32.54 -0.76 5.76
C GLU A 42 31.46 0.10 6.45
N ASN A 43 30.98 1.17 5.79
CA ASN A 43 30.02 2.12 6.37
C ASN A 43 28.92 2.46 5.36
N ARG A 44 27.91 1.60 5.28
CA ARG A 44 26.85 1.67 4.24
C ARG A 44 25.88 2.84 4.37
N ASP A 45 26.06 3.71 5.36
CA ASP A 45 25.32 4.98 5.49
C ASP A 45 26.02 6.14 4.76
N GLN A 46 27.19 5.89 4.15
CA GLN A 46 27.99 6.88 3.44
C GLN A 46 28.21 6.46 1.97
N GLY A 47 27.92 7.37 1.04
CA GLY A 47 28.19 7.19 -0.38
C GLY A 47 29.67 7.42 -0.73
N VAL A 48 30.10 6.89 -1.87
CA VAL A 48 31.43 7.12 -2.42
C VAL A 48 31.32 8.06 -3.63
N GLU A 49 31.84 9.27 -3.48
CA GLU A 49 31.86 10.33 -4.49
C GLU A 49 33.02 10.15 -5.46
N GLY A 50 32.86 10.59 -6.71
CA GLY A 50 33.92 10.70 -7.71
C GLY A 50 34.22 9.44 -8.52
N ILE A 51 33.36 8.41 -8.46
CA ILE A 51 33.47 7.22 -9.30
C ILE A 51 32.82 7.51 -10.64
N MET A 52 33.53 7.26 -11.73
CA MET A 52 33.06 7.44 -13.10
C MET A 52 32.42 6.15 -13.63
N ILE A 53 31.19 6.27 -14.12
CA ILE A 53 30.45 5.20 -14.78
C ILE A 53 30.12 5.65 -16.20
N THR A 54 30.48 4.83 -17.18
CA THR A 54 30.21 5.10 -18.60
C THR A 54 29.35 3.99 -19.19
N VAL A 55 28.34 4.37 -19.97
CA VAL A 55 27.42 3.44 -20.63
C VAL A 55 27.64 3.47 -22.14
N TYR A 56 27.73 2.29 -22.73
CA TYR A 56 27.93 2.06 -24.16
C TYR A 56 26.78 1.27 -24.78
N ASP A 57 26.44 1.57 -26.03
CA ASP A 57 25.63 0.75 -26.93
C ASP A 57 26.56 0.18 -28.01
N GLY A 58 26.95 -1.09 -27.85
CA GLY A 58 28.02 -1.70 -28.65
C GLY A 58 29.38 -1.00 -28.44
N GLU A 59 29.86 -0.31 -29.48
CA GLU A 59 31.11 0.46 -29.46
C GLU A 59 30.89 1.97 -29.24
N ASP A 60 29.65 2.45 -29.29
CA ASP A 60 29.31 3.87 -29.19
C ASP A 60 29.02 4.26 -27.73
N GLU A 61 29.64 5.35 -27.25
CA GLU A 61 29.38 5.90 -25.92
C GLU A 61 28.04 6.63 -25.90
N VAL A 62 27.16 6.20 -24.99
CA VAL A 62 25.81 6.76 -24.81
C VAL A 62 25.84 7.93 -23.83
N GLY A 63 26.57 7.76 -22.72
CA GLY A 63 26.73 8.79 -21.70
C GLY A 63 27.60 8.32 -20.54
N ALA A 64 28.05 9.27 -19.73
CA ALA A 64 28.84 9.03 -18.54
C ALA A 64 28.32 9.87 -17.36
N ALA A 65 28.43 9.33 -16.16
CA ALA A 65 28.07 9.98 -14.91
C ALA A 65 29.16 9.79 -13.86
N GLU A 66 29.33 10.79 -13.01
CA GLU A 66 30.19 10.74 -11.83
C GLU A 66 29.31 10.61 -10.59
N THR A 67 29.70 9.78 -9.63
CA THR A 67 28.95 9.67 -8.37
C THR A 67 29.06 10.95 -7.54
N ASP A 68 27.93 11.40 -7.00
CA ASP A 68 27.86 12.58 -6.13
C ASP A 68 28.27 12.28 -4.67
N SER A 69 28.13 13.28 -3.79
CA SER A 69 28.46 13.15 -2.36
C SER A 69 27.65 12.09 -1.59
N GLU A 70 26.50 11.67 -2.14
CA GLU A 70 25.67 10.59 -1.61
C GLU A 70 25.93 9.25 -2.33
N GLY A 71 26.89 9.23 -3.26
CA GLY A 71 27.25 8.07 -4.08
C GLY A 71 26.26 7.80 -5.21
N MET A 72 25.35 8.73 -5.50
CA MET A 72 24.31 8.56 -6.51
C MET A 72 24.84 8.88 -7.90
N TRP A 73 24.39 8.13 -8.91
CA TRP A 73 24.71 8.39 -10.31
C TRP A 73 23.51 8.03 -11.21
N GLU A 74 23.42 8.70 -12.36
CA GLU A 74 22.39 8.43 -13.36
C GLU A 74 22.88 8.75 -14.77
N VAL A 75 22.60 7.87 -15.73
CA VAL A 75 22.85 8.04 -17.16
C VAL A 75 21.56 7.80 -17.93
N GLY A 76 21.09 8.82 -18.66
CA GLY A 76 19.95 8.71 -19.57
C GLY A 76 20.31 7.93 -20.84
N LEU A 77 19.35 7.17 -21.36
CA LEU A 77 19.51 6.28 -22.50
C LEU A 77 18.65 6.72 -23.69
N PRO A 78 19.06 6.39 -24.94
CA PRO A 78 18.36 6.78 -26.16
C PRO A 78 17.11 5.91 -26.46
N GLY A 79 16.94 4.78 -25.77
CA GLY A 79 15.81 3.88 -25.91
C GLY A 79 16.02 2.53 -25.20
N PRO A 80 15.11 1.55 -25.35
CA PRO A 80 15.28 0.21 -24.81
C PRO A 80 16.34 -0.59 -25.59
N GLY A 81 17.12 -1.41 -24.90
CA GLY A 81 18.19 -2.20 -25.50
C GLY A 81 19.18 -2.78 -24.50
N THR A 82 20.19 -3.49 -24.99
CA THR A 82 21.30 -4.01 -24.16
C THR A 82 22.43 -3.00 -24.16
N TYR A 83 22.80 -2.54 -22.97
CA TYR A 83 23.88 -1.58 -22.77
C TYR A 83 25.03 -2.22 -21.99
N ARG A 84 26.26 -1.86 -22.35
CA ARG A 84 27.45 -2.23 -21.61
C ARG A 84 27.84 -1.10 -20.68
N VAL A 85 27.90 -1.38 -19.38
CA VAL A 85 28.23 -0.42 -18.34
C VAL A 85 29.65 -0.69 -17.86
N VAL A 86 30.48 0.35 -17.88
CA VAL A 86 31.89 0.30 -17.50
C VAL A 86 32.10 1.23 -16.31
N VAL A 87 32.62 0.68 -15.21
CA VAL A 87 33.08 1.45 -14.06
C VAL A 87 34.58 1.70 -14.25
N ASP A 88 34.99 2.97 -14.29
CA ASP A 88 36.39 3.32 -14.46
C ASP A 88 37.18 2.97 -13.19
N GLN A 89 38.00 1.93 -13.28
CA GLN A 89 38.81 1.43 -12.15
C GLN A 89 39.85 2.46 -11.68
N GLU A 90 40.25 3.44 -12.50
CA GLU A 90 41.15 4.51 -12.06
C GLU A 90 40.44 5.57 -11.21
N SER A 91 39.12 5.70 -11.36
CA SER A 91 38.27 6.59 -10.55
C SER A 91 37.92 6.01 -9.18
N VAL A 92 38.03 4.69 -9.02
CA VAL A 92 37.77 4.01 -7.75
C VAL A 92 38.89 4.34 -6.74
N PRO A 93 38.57 4.83 -5.53
CA PRO A 93 39.57 5.07 -4.50
C PRO A 93 40.39 3.80 -4.23
N GLY A 94 41.73 3.89 -4.21
CA GLY A 94 42.62 2.72 -4.16
C GLY A 94 42.56 1.86 -2.88
N GLU A 95 41.71 2.21 -1.93
CA GLU A 95 41.33 1.40 -0.77
C GLU A 95 40.19 0.41 -1.07
N PHE A 96 39.55 0.54 -2.23
CA PHE A 96 38.43 -0.28 -2.67
C PHE A 96 38.69 -0.95 -4.02
N ALA A 97 37.95 -2.02 -4.29
CA ALA A 97 37.85 -2.67 -5.59
C ALA A 97 36.37 -2.97 -5.91
N VAL A 98 36.00 -3.00 -7.18
CA VAL A 98 34.66 -3.40 -7.61
C VAL A 98 34.52 -4.93 -7.48
N ILE A 99 33.42 -5.41 -6.93
CA ILE A 99 33.19 -6.85 -6.72
C ILE A 99 33.05 -7.58 -8.07
N GLU A 100 33.96 -8.52 -8.34
CA GLU A 100 34.01 -9.27 -9.61
C GLU A 100 32.78 -10.14 -9.89
N ALA A 101 32.04 -10.53 -8.85
CA ALA A 101 30.83 -11.33 -9.00
C ALA A 101 29.69 -10.60 -9.74
N LEU A 102 29.75 -9.27 -9.83
CA LEU A 102 28.77 -8.43 -10.52
C LEU A 102 29.34 -7.73 -11.75
N PHE A 103 30.66 -7.51 -11.79
CA PHE A 103 31.36 -6.83 -12.88
C PHE A 103 32.64 -7.59 -13.23
N VAL A 104 32.80 -8.04 -14.46
CA VAL A 104 34.05 -8.67 -14.91
C VAL A 104 34.96 -7.56 -15.44
N ASP A 105 36.14 -7.39 -14.84
CA ASP A 105 37.08 -6.29 -15.17
C ASP A 105 36.47 -4.88 -15.07
N GLY A 106 35.43 -4.69 -14.24
CA GLY A 106 34.70 -3.41 -14.12
C GLY A 106 33.59 -3.21 -15.15
N GLU A 107 33.27 -4.22 -15.95
CA GLU A 107 32.22 -4.16 -16.98
C GLU A 107 31.06 -5.12 -16.67
N THR A 108 29.84 -4.72 -17.03
CA THR A 108 28.65 -5.60 -17.05
C THR A 108 27.70 -5.22 -18.19
N GLU A 109 26.93 -6.18 -18.68
CA GLU A 109 25.83 -5.93 -19.62
C GLU A 109 24.49 -5.82 -18.90
N VAL A 110 23.66 -4.86 -19.32
CA VAL A 110 22.37 -4.54 -18.71
C VAL A 110 21.33 -4.32 -19.81
N GLU A 111 20.27 -5.11 -19.79
CA GLU A 111 19.11 -4.96 -20.69
C GLU A 111 18.09 -3.96 -20.12
N VAL A 112 17.70 -2.93 -20.87
CA VAL A 112 16.75 -1.91 -20.40
C VAL A 112 15.49 -1.97 -21.24
N GLU A 113 14.35 -2.06 -20.58
CA GLU A 113 13.03 -2.10 -21.21
C GLU A 113 12.50 -0.68 -21.51
N ALA A 114 11.45 -0.59 -22.32
CA ALA A 114 10.90 0.70 -22.74
C ALA A 114 10.28 1.44 -21.56
N ASP A 115 10.55 2.74 -21.45
CA ASP A 115 10.16 3.58 -20.31
C ASP A 115 10.67 3.10 -18.93
N ASP A 116 11.73 2.26 -18.89
CA ASP A 116 12.32 1.75 -17.63
C ASP A 116 13.51 2.58 -17.14
N ARG A 117 13.53 2.88 -15.83
CA ARG A 117 14.67 3.50 -15.14
C ARG A 117 15.31 2.43 -14.26
N ARG A 118 16.16 1.62 -14.89
CA ARG A 118 16.68 0.39 -14.30
C ARG A 118 17.75 0.71 -13.24
N PRO A 119 17.60 0.24 -11.99
CA PRO A 119 18.65 0.36 -10.99
C PRO A 119 19.77 -0.65 -11.26
N LEU A 120 21.02 -0.19 -11.27
CA LEU A 120 22.22 -1.01 -11.36
C LEU A 120 22.98 -0.99 -10.03
N ILE A 121 23.21 -2.18 -9.47
CA ILE A 121 23.95 -2.33 -8.22
C ILE A 121 25.43 -2.45 -8.54
N VAL A 122 26.20 -1.42 -8.16
CA VAL A 122 27.67 -1.45 -8.15
C VAL A 122 28.11 -1.58 -6.69
N ALA A 123 28.81 -2.65 -6.36
CA ALA A 123 29.27 -2.92 -4.99
C ALA A 123 30.80 -2.89 -4.93
N LEU A 124 31.32 -2.27 -3.88
CA LEU A 124 32.75 -2.19 -3.58
C LEU A 124 33.13 -3.18 -2.47
N GLU A 125 34.37 -3.64 -2.49
CA GLU A 125 35.04 -4.38 -1.42
C GLU A 125 36.37 -3.71 -1.04
N ALA A 126 36.94 -4.05 0.11
CA ALA A 126 38.23 -3.51 0.53
C ALA A 126 39.37 -4.15 -0.28
N ALA A 127 40.28 -3.32 -0.80
CA ALA A 127 41.43 -3.76 -1.58
C ALA A 127 42.36 -4.63 -0.72
N GLY A 128 42.28 -5.96 -0.90
CA GLY A 128 43.08 -6.95 -0.16
C GLY A 128 42.32 -8.16 0.38
N ALA A 129 40.98 -8.19 0.31
CA ALA A 129 40.18 -9.35 0.73
C ALA A 129 40.27 -10.56 -0.25
N ALA A 130 40.73 -10.33 -1.49
CA ALA A 130 40.78 -11.33 -2.55
C ALA A 130 41.81 -12.47 -2.34
N GLU A 131 42.72 -12.36 -1.36
CA GLU A 131 43.78 -13.38 -1.14
C GLU A 131 43.37 -14.51 -0.17
N GLU A 132 42.25 -14.42 0.57
CA GLU A 132 41.89 -15.44 1.57
C GLU A 132 40.85 -16.48 1.12
N GLU A 133 40.23 -16.32 -0.06
CA GLU A 133 39.15 -17.22 -0.52
C GLU A 133 39.42 -17.96 -1.85
N SER A 134 40.69 -18.14 -2.24
CA SER A 134 41.03 -19.02 -3.38
C SER A 134 41.33 -20.46 -2.92
N ALA A 135 40.32 -21.18 -2.44
CA ALA A 135 40.41 -22.64 -2.25
C ALA A 135 39.07 -23.33 -2.55
N SER A 136 38.65 -23.31 -3.82
CA SER A 136 37.65 -24.27 -4.33
C SER A 136 38.34 -25.49 -4.96
N PRO A 137 37.95 -26.72 -4.61
CA PRO A 137 38.33 -27.89 -5.40
C PRO A 137 37.43 -28.03 -6.62
N SER A 138 38.06 -28.53 -7.68
CA SER A 138 37.63 -28.67 -9.06
C SER A 138 36.49 -29.65 -9.34
N GLN A 139 35.71 -29.29 -10.37
CA GLN A 139 35.07 -30.12 -11.41
C GLN A 139 33.86 -30.99 -11.05
N GLU A 140 32.74 -30.74 -11.74
CA GLU A 140 32.35 -31.56 -12.89
C GLU A 140 31.43 -30.76 -13.84
N GLU A 141 31.74 -30.85 -15.13
CA GLU A 141 31.04 -30.24 -16.26
C GLU A 141 29.68 -30.89 -16.50
N THR A 142 28.68 -30.11 -16.90
CA THR A 142 27.67 -30.56 -17.85
C THR A 142 27.07 -29.35 -18.57
N GLU A 143 27.45 -29.20 -19.84
CA GLU A 143 26.73 -28.44 -20.85
C GLU A 143 25.32 -29.04 -21.01
N ASP A 144 24.27 -28.23 -21.07
CA ASP A 144 23.77 -27.72 -22.35
C ASP A 144 22.38 -27.03 -22.24
N SER A 145 22.32 -25.90 -22.95
CA SER A 145 21.23 -25.18 -23.61
C SER A 145 19.83 -24.91 -23.00
N SER A 146 19.55 -23.60 -23.02
CA SER A 146 18.34 -22.92 -23.54
C SER A 146 17.18 -22.61 -22.59
N GLY A 147 16.87 -21.31 -22.51
CA GLY A 147 15.65 -20.79 -21.89
C GLY A 147 15.83 -19.34 -21.43
N GLY A 148 15.95 -18.41 -22.38
CA GLY A 148 15.82 -16.99 -22.10
C GLY A 148 14.34 -16.65 -21.99
N GLU A 149 13.88 -16.30 -20.80
CA GLU A 149 12.56 -15.73 -20.54
C GLU A 149 12.69 -14.70 -19.42
N ALA A 150 12.21 -13.49 -19.76
CA ALA A 150 12.28 -12.24 -19.02
C ALA A 150 11.88 -12.37 -17.54
N ALA A 151 12.67 -11.74 -16.66
CA ALA A 151 12.43 -11.67 -15.24
C ALA A 151 11.79 -10.33 -14.85
N ASP A 152 10.48 -10.25 -15.11
CA ASP A 152 9.60 -9.21 -14.58
C ASP A 152 9.14 -9.53 -13.15
N GLU A 153 9.15 -8.48 -12.32
CA GLU A 153 8.47 -8.31 -11.03
C GLU A 153 8.45 -9.50 -10.05
N GLU A 154 9.33 -9.49 -9.03
CA GLU A 154 9.13 -10.33 -7.83
C GLU A 154 8.83 -9.54 -6.55
N SER A 155 7.52 -9.39 -6.34
CA SER A 155 6.85 -9.18 -5.06
C SER A 155 7.03 -10.42 -4.17
N LEU A 156 7.52 -10.22 -2.93
CA LEU A 156 7.42 -11.17 -1.80
C LEU A 156 7.53 -12.67 -2.12
N ALA A 157 8.56 -13.09 -2.84
CA ALA A 157 9.09 -14.44 -2.67
C ALA A 157 10.27 -14.35 -1.67
N PRO A 158 10.29 -15.15 -0.58
CA PRO A 158 11.50 -15.28 0.19
C PRO A 158 12.59 -15.85 -0.75
N THR A 159 13.70 -15.13 -0.89
CA THR A 159 14.87 -15.58 -1.65
C THR A 159 15.26 -16.97 -1.14
N THR A 160 15.06 -17.96 -2.01
CA THR A 160 15.36 -19.35 -1.70
C THR A 160 16.85 -19.55 -1.86
N GLY A 161 17.56 -19.72 -0.74
CA GLY A 161 18.81 -20.48 -0.77
C GLY A 161 18.50 -21.85 -1.37
N ALA A 162 19.12 -22.17 -2.51
CA ALA A 162 19.03 -23.46 -3.17
C ALA A 162 19.59 -24.56 -2.24
N GLY A 163 18.75 -25.07 -1.33
CA GLY A 163 19.17 -26.09 -0.36
C GLY A 163 18.14 -26.51 0.70
N GLY A 164 17.00 -25.83 0.83
CA GLY A 164 15.95 -26.23 1.79
C GLY A 164 15.17 -27.47 1.35
N SER A 165 14.92 -28.40 2.27
CA SER A 165 14.07 -29.57 2.02
C SER A 165 12.64 -29.14 1.64
N PHE A 166 11.87 -30.00 0.96
CA PHE A 166 10.46 -29.71 0.63
C PHE A 166 9.65 -29.28 1.88
N GLY A 167 9.96 -29.88 3.04
CA GLY A 167 9.34 -29.50 4.32
C GLY A 167 9.65 -28.07 4.73
N ASP A 168 10.88 -27.60 4.52
CA ASP A 168 11.28 -26.22 4.85
C ASP A 168 10.54 -25.22 3.97
N ARG A 169 10.40 -25.53 2.67
CA ARG A 169 9.60 -24.71 1.73
C ARG A 169 8.13 -24.61 2.16
N VAL A 170 7.52 -25.73 2.55
CA VAL A 170 6.13 -25.76 3.04
C VAL A 170 5.98 -24.93 4.31
N LEU A 171 6.91 -25.04 5.26
CA LEU A 171 6.87 -24.27 6.51
C LEU A 171 7.06 -22.77 6.26
N GLN A 172 7.99 -22.41 5.38
CA GLN A 172 8.23 -21.02 4.98
C GLN A 172 6.99 -20.41 4.31
N LEU A 173 6.39 -21.11 3.34
CA LEU A 173 5.17 -20.66 2.65
C LEU A 173 3.96 -20.61 3.59
N THR A 174 3.85 -21.55 4.53
CA THR A 174 2.79 -21.52 5.54
C THR A 174 2.90 -20.26 6.40
N ALA A 175 4.11 -19.91 6.83
CA ALA A 175 4.34 -18.75 7.65
C ALA A 175 4.12 -17.44 6.87
N ALA A 176 4.55 -17.37 5.60
CA ALA A 176 4.24 -16.26 4.70
C ALA A 176 2.73 -16.12 4.45
N GLY A 177 2.03 -17.23 4.23
CA GLY A 177 0.58 -17.27 4.05
C GLY A 177 -0.19 -16.87 5.30
N LEU A 178 0.35 -17.19 6.49
CA LEU A 178 -0.20 -16.73 7.76
C LEU A 178 -0.07 -15.21 7.90
N LEU A 179 1.10 -14.63 7.59
CA LEU A 179 1.30 -13.18 7.57
C LEU A 179 0.32 -12.51 6.61
N PHE A 180 0.28 -12.97 5.35
CA PHE A 180 -0.59 -12.39 4.33
C PHE A 180 -2.06 -12.51 4.73
N GLY A 181 -2.47 -13.68 5.24
CA GLY A 181 -3.83 -13.93 5.71
C GLY A 181 -4.23 -13.08 6.92
N LEU A 182 -3.32 -12.81 7.83
CA LEU A 182 -3.54 -11.91 8.98
C LEU A 182 -3.80 -10.46 8.51
N VAL A 183 -3.01 -9.97 7.55
CA VAL A 183 -3.21 -8.63 6.96
C VAL A 183 -4.55 -8.53 6.24
N ILE A 184 -4.89 -9.53 5.42
CA ILE A 184 -6.20 -9.59 4.75
C ILE A 184 -7.34 -9.67 5.76
N ALA A 185 -7.19 -10.46 6.84
CA ALA A 185 -8.21 -10.57 7.89
C ALA A 185 -8.49 -9.24 8.58
N VAL A 186 -7.45 -8.46 8.93
CA VAL A 186 -7.61 -7.12 9.54
C VAL A 186 -8.42 -6.20 8.63
N SER A 187 -8.10 -6.16 7.33
CA SER A 187 -8.81 -5.32 6.35
C SER A 187 -10.26 -5.82 6.10
N ALA A 188 -10.45 -7.14 6.01
CA ALA A 188 -11.71 -7.79 5.67
C ALA A 188 -12.76 -7.73 6.79
N ILE A 189 -12.36 -7.69 8.07
CA ILE A 189 -13.32 -7.54 9.18
C ILE A 189 -14.14 -6.26 9.03
N GLY A 190 -13.50 -5.15 8.65
CA GLY A 190 -14.19 -3.87 8.46
C GLY A 190 -15.31 -3.98 7.42
N LEU A 191 -14.99 -4.58 6.27
CA LEU A 191 -15.94 -4.84 5.19
C LEU A 191 -17.09 -5.74 5.66
N SER A 192 -16.77 -6.81 6.40
CA SER A 192 -17.76 -7.75 6.93
C SER A 192 -18.70 -7.10 7.96
N LEU A 193 -18.19 -6.23 8.84
CA LEU A 193 -19.01 -5.51 9.81
C LEU A 193 -19.96 -4.51 9.14
N ILE A 194 -19.46 -3.78 8.13
CA ILE A 194 -20.27 -2.85 7.34
C ILE A 194 -21.40 -3.63 6.65
N PHE A 195 -21.07 -4.71 5.95
CA PHE A 195 -22.09 -5.54 5.31
C PHE A 195 -23.05 -6.16 6.32
N GLY A 196 -22.54 -6.63 7.47
CA GLY A 196 -23.35 -7.27 8.51
C GLY A 196 -24.45 -6.37 9.04
N THR A 197 -24.16 -5.08 9.23
CA THR A 197 -25.11 -4.11 9.80
C THR A 197 -25.95 -3.36 8.76
N THR A 198 -25.42 -3.14 7.56
CA THR A 198 -26.11 -2.34 6.52
C THR A 198 -26.66 -3.16 5.35
N LYS A 199 -26.18 -4.39 5.17
CA LYS A 199 -26.38 -5.23 3.97
C LYS A 199 -25.92 -4.54 2.67
N LEU A 200 -25.01 -3.56 2.77
CA LEU A 200 -24.42 -2.86 1.64
C LEU A 200 -23.02 -3.39 1.34
N ILE A 201 -22.76 -3.61 0.05
CA ILE A 201 -21.42 -3.93 -0.46
C ILE A 201 -20.70 -2.61 -0.76
N ASN A 202 -19.64 -2.32 -0.02
CA ASN A 202 -18.84 -1.10 -0.19
C ASN A 202 -17.57 -1.39 -1.01
N PHE A 203 -17.60 -1.06 -2.30
CA PHE A 203 -16.42 -1.15 -3.19
C PHE A 203 -15.32 -0.15 -2.82
N ALA A 204 -15.67 0.99 -2.22
CA ALA A 204 -14.68 1.98 -1.81
C ALA A 204 -13.86 1.54 -0.59
N HIS A 205 -14.18 0.38 0.01
CA HIS A 205 -13.43 -0.17 1.13
C HIS A 205 -11.98 -0.51 0.76
N GLY A 206 -11.74 -0.93 -0.49
CA GLY A 206 -10.38 -1.13 -1.03
C GLY A 206 -9.59 0.18 -1.01
N ASP A 207 -10.20 1.28 -1.44
CA ASP A 207 -9.53 2.57 -1.48
C ASP A 207 -9.23 3.13 -0.08
N LEU A 208 -9.98 2.72 0.96
CA LEU A 208 -9.64 3.01 2.36
C LEU A 208 -8.37 2.28 2.82
N VAL A 209 -8.09 1.09 2.27
CA VAL A 209 -6.83 0.36 2.48
C VAL A 209 -5.68 1.14 1.83
N THR A 210 -5.84 1.53 0.56
CA THR A 210 -4.85 2.38 -0.14
C THR A 210 -4.59 3.65 0.67
N PHE A 211 -5.65 4.37 1.05
CA PHE A 211 -5.57 5.61 1.80
C PHE A 211 -4.75 5.47 3.09
N GLY A 212 -4.93 4.38 3.85
CA GLY A 212 -4.16 4.15 5.06
C GLY A 212 -2.66 4.05 4.81
N ALA A 213 -2.26 3.28 3.80
CA ALA A 213 -0.85 3.12 3.47
C ALA A 213 -0.23 4.44 2.96
N MET A 214 -0.94 5.17 2.08
CA MET A 214 -0.47 6.46 1.56
C MET A 214 -0.32 7.51 2.67
N ILE A 215 -1.25 7.55 3.62
CA ILE A 215 -1.15 8.47 4.77
C ILE A 215 0.01 8.08 5.68
N ALA A 216 0.21 6.79 5.96
CA ALA A 216 1.37 6.39 6.75
C ALA A 216 2.68 6.72 6.03
N LEU A 217 2.76 6.53 4.71
CA LEU A 217 3.92 6.86 3.89
C LEU A 217 4.26 8.34 4.02
N LEU A 218 3.28 9.19 3.71
CA LEU A 218 3.34 10.64 3.78
C LEU A 218 3.86 11.18 5.11
N PHE A 219 3.40 10.64 6.24
CA PHE A 219 3.86 11.07 7.55
C PHE A 219 5.23 10.47 7.92
N SER A 220 5.57 9.30 7.39
CA SER A 220 6.82 8.59 7.71
C SER A 220 8.05 9.08 6.94
N THR A 221 7.90 9.46 5.66
CA THR A 221 9.02 9.92 4.83
C THR A 221 9.31 11.41 5.02
N GLY A 222 8.39 12.15 5.64
CA GLY A 222 8.50 13.59 5.75
C GLY A 222 8.43 14.28 4.39
N ALA A 223 8.59 15.60 4.37
CA ALA A 223 8.23 16.46 3.25
C ALA A 223 9.00 16.24 1.93
N ALA A 224 10.01 15.36 1.88
CA ALA A 224 10.63 14.94 0.63
C ALA A 224 9.66 14.02 -0.14
N GLY A 225 8.89 14.61 -1.06
CA GLY A 225 7.93 13.91 -1.91
C GLY A 225 6.49 14.39 -1.72
N MET A 226 6.08 15.38 -2.52
CA MET A 226 4.70 15.70 -2.94
C MET A 226 3.62 16.01 -1.86
N GLY A 227 3.90 15.75 -0.58
CA GLY A 227 2.91 15.58 0.48
C GLY A 227 2.37 16.85 1.12
N ASN A 228 3.15 17.93 1.12
CA ASN A 228 2.85 19.12 1.90
C ASN A 228 1.80 20.04 1.24
N ALA A 229 1.76 20.10 -0.10
CA ALA A 229 0.75 20.86 -0.84
C ALA A 229 -0.67 20.28 -0.72
N LEU A 230 -0.78 19.04 -0.26
CA LEU A 230 -2.03 18.29 -0.26
C LEU A 230 -2.54 18.03 1.15
N LEU A 231 -1.65 17.76 2.11
CA LEU A 231 -1.99 17.76 3.54
C LEU A 231 -2.60 19.09 3.98
N ALA A 232 -2.02 20.20 3.55
CA ALA A 232 -2.54 21.51 3.92
C ALA A 232 -3.79 21.90 3.11
N LEU A 233 -4.02 21.28 1.95
CA LEU A 233 -5.30 21.35 1.25
C LEU A 233 -6.40 20.59 2.01
N PHE A 234 -6.09 19.43 2.62
CA PHE A 234 -7.03 18.70 3.49
C PHE A 234 -7.23 19.34 4.86
N LEU A 235 -6.19 19.90 5.48
CA LEU A 235 -6.35 20.70 6.69
C LEU A 235 -7.17 21.95 6.40
N GLY A 236 -6.96 22.58 5.24
CA GLY A 236 -7.75 23.69 4.74
C GLY A 236 -9.21 23.33 4.49
N LEU A 237 -9.47 22.24 3.76
CA LEU A 237 -10.81 21.74 3.44
C LEU A 237 -11.52 21.22 4.70
N GLY A 238 -10.81 20.51 5.57
CA GLY A 238 -11.30 20.03 6.86
C GLY A 238 -11.65 21.19 7.79
N ALA A 239 -10.79 22.20 7.89
CA ALA A 239 -11.07 23.45 8.59
C ALA A 239 -12.28 24.17 7.95
N ALA A 240 -12.39 24.21 6.63
CA ALA A 240 -13.53 24.80 5.93
C ALA A 240 -14.86 24.11 6.26
N VAL A 241 -14.85 22.78 6.32
CA VAL A 241 -16.03 21.97 6.70
C VAL A 241 -16.38 22.15 8.17
N LEU A 242 -15.38 22.17 9.07
CA LEU A 242 -15.58 22.36 10.50
C LEU A 242 -16.06 23.78 10.84
N ILE A 243 -15.42 24.80 10.24
CA ILE A 243 -15.81 26.22 10.35
C ILE A 243 -17.20 26.42 9.74
N GLY A 244 -17.47 25.82 8.58
CA GLY A 244 -18.78 25.86 7.94
C GLY A 244 -19.88 25.25 8.81
N ALA A 245 -19.62 24.10 9.42
CA ALA A 245 -20.55 23.43 10.34
C ALA A 245 -20.75 24.20 11.65
N PHE A 246 -19.69 24.83 12.18
CA PHE A 246 -19.75 25.65 13.40
C PHE A 246 -20.50 26.97 13.19
N LEU A 247 -20.27 27.63 12.04
CA LEU A 247 -20.87 28.92 11.73
C LEU A 247 -22.31 28.80 11.19
N GLU A 248 -22.77 27.59 10.82
CA GLU A 248 -24.07 27.35 10.18
C GLU A 248 -25.26 27.90 11.00
N ALA A 249 -25.11 28.01 12.33
CA ALA A 249 -26.14 28.55 13.22
C ALA A 249 -26.01 30.07 13.50
N ARG A 250 -24.94 30.74 13.06
CA ARG A 250 -24.60 32.12 13.47
C ARG A 250 -24.52 33.15 12.35
N LEU A 251 -24.41 32.71 11.09
CA LEU A 251 -24.26 33.63 9.95
C LEU A 251 -25.34 33.47 8.87
N SER A 252 -25.53 34.54 8.10
CA SER A 252 -26.40 34.55 6.92
C SER A 252 -25.84 33.62 5.82
N ARG A 253 -26.72 33.10 4.94
CA ARG A 253 -26.32 32.16 3.88
C ARG A 253 -25.19 32.67 2.99
N THR A 254 -25.15 33.96 2.69
CA THR A 254 -24.10 34.60 1.90
C THR A 254 -22.76 34.59 2.62
N ALA A 255 -22.75 34.90 3.92
CA ALA A 255 -21.52 34.91 4.71
C ALA A 255 -20.96 33.50 4.98
N LEU A 256 -21.84 32.49 5.07
CA LEU A 256 -21.42 31.07 5.15
C LEU A 256 -20.70 30.61 3.88
N VAL A 257 -21.24 30.96 2.72
CA VAL A 257 -20.63 30.63 1.42
C VAL A 257 -19.26 31.32 1.32
N VAL A 258 -19.17 32.62 1.63
CA VAL A 258 -17.91 33.36 1.62
C VAL A 258 -16.89 32.80 2.63
N ALA A 259 -17.33 32.42 3.83
CA ALA A 259 -16.46 31.78 4.83
C ALA A 259 -15.92 30.43 4.34
N GLN A 260 -16.74 29.60 3.69
CA GLN A 260 -16.31 28.34 3.10
C GLN A 260 -15.28 28.55 1.98
N TRP A 261 -15.56 29.45 1.03
CA TRP A 261 -14.62 29.76 -0.06
C TRP A 261 -13.29 30.34 0.44
N SER A 262 -13.34 31.26 1.41
CA SER A 262 -12.11 31.84 2.00
C SER A 262 -11.28 30.80 2.76
N SER A 263 -11.91 29.90 3.51
CA SER A 263 -11.18 28.81 4.18
C SER A 263 -10.53 27.81 3.22
N ILE A 264 -11.16 27.53 2.08
CA ILE A 264 -10.58 26.68 1.03
C ILE A 264 -9.36 27.38 0.41
N LEU A 265 -9.47 28.65 0.05
CA LEU A 265 -8.37 29.43 -0.54
C LEU A 265 -7.20 29.63 0.43
N VAL A 266 -7.48 29.90 1.71
CA VAL A 266 -6.46 29.98 2.77
C VAL A 266 -5.80 28.62 2.98
N GLY A 267 -6.57 27.53 2.91
CA GLY A 267 -6.07 26.17 2.90
C GLY A 267 -5.09 25.90 1.78
N ILE A 268 -5.49 26.21 0.54
CA ILE A 268 -4.66 26.07 -0.66
C ILE A 268 -3.39 26.90 -0.53
N ALA A 269 -3.50 28.19 -0.15
CA ALA A 269 -2.35 29.08 0.01
C ALA A 269 -1.39 28.60 1.10
N LEU A 270 -1.91 28.16 2.25
CA LEU A 270 -1.10 27.57 3.31
C LEU A 270 -0.42 26.28 2.85
N ALA A 271 -1.08 25.51 1.98
CA ALA A 271 -0.54 24.29 1.43
C ALA A 271 0.57 24.52 0.41
N THR A 272 0.42 25.52 -0.45
CA THR A 272 1.50 25.93 -1.34
C THR A 272 2.69 26.43 -0.54
N VAL A 273 2.46 27.21 0.53
CA VAL A 273 3.55 27.69 1.41
C VAL A 273 4.22 26.54 2.17
N LEU A 274 3.47 25.61 2.77
CA LEU A 274 4.03 24.45 3.46
C LEU A 274 4.64 23.43 2.50
N GLY A 275 4.16 23.36 1.26
CA GLY A 275 4.74 22.60 0.16
C GLY A 275 6.13 23.10 -0.17
N VAL A 276 6.22 24.39 -0.51
CA VAL A 276 7.47 25.05 -0.90
C VAL A 276 8.45 25.22 0.27
N MET A 277 7.95 25.42 1.49
CA MET A 277 8.78 25.46 2.71
C MET A 277 8.99 24.06 3.32
N GLY A 278 8.34 23.04 2.77
CA GLY A 278 8.27 21.69 3.31
C GLY A 278 9.60 20.98 3.22
N ASP A 279 10.23 21.06 2.06
CA ASP A 279 11.56 20.52 1.81
C ASP A 279 12.61 21.16 2.75
N ALA A 280 12.33 22.34 3.31
CA ALA A 280 13.17 23.01 4.31
C ALA A 280 12.86 22.58 5.77
N VAL A 281 11.72 21.93 6.02
CA VAL A 281 11.30 21.42 7.33
C VAL A 281 11.23 19.89 7.23
N GLY A 282 12.38 19.23 7.43
CA GLY A 282 12.53 17.76 7.46
C GLY A 282 11.79 17.09 8.62
N TRP A 283 10.46 17.23 8.67
CA TRP A 283 9.61 16.56 9.65
C TRP A 283 9.24 15.18 9.13
N SER A 284 9.87 14.15 9.65
CA SER A 284 9.38 12.77 9.58
C SER A 284 8.88 12.35 10.96
N VAL A 285 7.74 11.67 11.03
CA VAL A 285 7.35 10.97 12.27
C VAL A 285 7.71 9.50 12.17
N PRO A 286 8.06 8.86 13.29
CA PRO A 286 8.24 7.41 13.31
C PRO A 286 7.03 6.68 12.73
N LEU A 287 7.27 5.61 11.96
CA LEU A 287 6.22 4.89 11.23
C LEU A 287 5.07 4.42 12.13
N TRP A 288 5.35 4.03 13.37
CA TRP A 288 4.28 3.61 14.30
C TRP A 288 3.32 4.75 14.64
N LEU A 289 3.81 6.00 14.70
CA LEU A 289 2.97 7.17 14.93
C LEU A 289 2.23 7.56 13.64
N ALA A 290 2.90 7.48 12.49
CA ALA A 290 2.27 7.64 11.18
C ALA A 290 1.11 6.64 10.98
N ALA A 291 1.29 5.39 11.40
CA ALA A 291 0.27 4.36 11.38
C ALA A 291 -0.94 4.72 12.25
N VAL A 292 -0.71 5.23 13.47
CA VAL A 292 -1.81 5.69 14.34
C VAL A 292 -2.58 6.84 13.70
N VAL A 293 -1.88 7.81 13.10
CA VAL A 293 -2.50 8.92 12.37
C VAL A 293 -3.32 8.39 11.18
N ALA A 294 -2.77 7.48 10.39
CA ALA A 294 -3.45 6.85 9.27
C ALA A 294 -4.73 6.11 9.70
N VAL A 295 -4.69 5.37 10.82
CA VAL A 295 -5.86 4.68 11.37
C VAL A 295 -6.94 5.66 11.83
N LEU A 296 -6.55 6.73 12.53
CA LEU A 296 -7.50 7.76 12.97
C LEU A 296 -8.13 8.47 11.78
N MET A 297 -7.33 8.82 10.76
CA MET A 297 -7.83 9.44 9.54
C MET A 297 -8.72 8.50 8.73
N GLY A 298 -8.36 7.22 8.62
CA GLY A 298 -9.20 6.20 7.97
C GLY A 298 -10.53 6.01 8.71
N ALA A 299 -10.52 6.06 10.04
CA ALA A 299 -11.74 5.98 10.84
C ALA A 299 -12.63 7.22 10.65
N VAL A 300 -12.04 8.41 10.58
CA VAL A 300 -12.77 9.66 10.26
C VAL A 300 -13.35 9.59 8.85
N LEU A 301 -12.58 9.13 7.87
CA LEU A 301 -13.01 9.02 6.48
C LEU A 301 -14.18 8.03 6.35
N GLY A 302 -14.06 6.83 6.92
CA GLY A 302 -15.15 5.84 6.95
C GLY A 302 -16.40 6.38 7.65
N GLY A 303 -16.25 7.00 8.83
CA GLY A 303 -17.36 7.65 9.53
C GLY A 303 -18.00 8.79 8.74
N SER A 304 -17.21 9.57 7.99
CA SER A 304 -17.73 10.64 7.14
C SER A 304 -18.51 10.11 5.94
N MET A 305 -18.05 9.01 5.31
CA MET A 305 -18.77 8.36 4.22
C MET A 305 -20.15 7.90 4.71
N GLU A 306 -20.20 7.27 5.90
CA GLU A 306 -21.47 6.90 6.52
C GLU A 306 -22.34 8.11 6.83
N ARG A 307 -21.80 9.14 7.46
CA ARG A 307 -22.58 10.30 7.92
C ARG A 307 -23.18 11.11 6.77
N TYR A 308 -22.44 11.29 5.69
CA TYR A 308 -22.75 12.24 4.62
C TYR A 308 -23.24 11.59 3.33
N ILE A 309 -22.85 10.35 3.05
CA ILE A 309 -23.23 9.63 1.82
C ILE A 309 -24.28 8.58 2.16
N TRP A 310 -23.92 7.59 2.96
CA TRP A 310 -24.75 6.39 3.12
C TRP A 310 -25.98 6.61 3.99
N ARG A 311 -25.84 7.28 5.14
CA ARG A 311 -26.97 7.55 6.05
C ARG A 311 -28.10 8.33 5.36
N PRO A 312 -27.84 9.45 4.66
CA PRO A 312 -28.89 10.16 3.94
C PRO A 312 -29.53 9.34 2.80
N LEU A 313 -28.77 8.50 2.10
CA LEU A 313 -29.29 7.65 1.05
C LEU A 313 -30.19 6.54 1.61
N ARG A 314 -29.82 5.94 2.75
CA ARG A 314 -30.66 4.99 3.47
C ARG A 314 -31.95 5.62 3.96
N HIS A 315 -31.91 6.81 4.57
CA HIS A 315 -33.13 7.50 5.03
C HIS A 315 -34.07 7.90 3.89
N ARG A 316 -33.54 8.03 2.68
CA ARG A 316 -34.35 8.26 1.47
C ARG A 316 -34.86 6.98 0.82
N ASN A 317 -34.58 5.81 1.41
CA ASN A 317 -34.97 4.49 0.89
C ASN A 317 -34.55 4.29 -0.57
N VAL A 318 -33.34 4.75 -0.91
CA VAL A 318 -32.72 4.54 -2.22
C VAL A 318 -32.61 3.04 -2.48
N ALA A 319 -32.87 2.59 -3.71
CA ALA A 319 -32.86 1.16 -4.03
C ALA A 319 -31.45 0.55 -3.84
N MET A 320 -31.36 -0.73 -3.46
CA MET A 320 -30.09 -1.45 -3.29
C MET A 320 -29.16 -1.32 -4.50
N ILE A 321 -29.70 -1.48 -5.72
CA ILE A 321 -28.94 -1.34 -6.96
C ILE A 321 -28.35 0.07 -7.11
N GLN A 322 -29.09 1.11 -6.72
CA GLN A 322 -28.59 2.48 -6.78
C GLN A 322 -27.50 2.72 -5.73
N MET A 323 -27.62 2.13 -4.54
CA MET A 323 -26.55 2.19 -3.53
C MET A 323 -25.26 1.50 -4.01
N PHE A 324 -25.39 0.38 -4.74
CA PHE A 324 -24.26 -0.30 -5.39
C PHE A 324 -23.57 0.60 -6.43
N ILE A 325 -24.35 1.26 -7.30
CA ILE A 325 -23.82 2.21 -8.30
C ILE A 325 -23.10 3.37 -7.59
N VAL A 326 -23.67 3.93 -6.53
CA VAL A 326 -23.03 4.97 -5.72
C VAL A 326 -21.72 4.46 -5.11
N SER A 327 -21.67 3.21 -4.67
CA SER A 327 -20.45 2.64 -4.10
C SER A 327 -19.31 2.54 -5.11
N ILE A 328 -19.61 2.11 -6.33
CA ILE A 328 -18.61 2.00 -7.41
C ILE A 328 -18.15 3.39 -7.82
N GLY A 329 -19.08 4.34 -7.98
CA GLY A 329 -18.74 5.73 -8.28
C GLY A 329 -17.88 6.36 -7.19
N LEU A 330 -18.19 6.08 -5.92
CA LEU A 330 -17.41 6.56 -4.79
C LEU A 330 -16.01 5.94 -4.77
N ALA A 331 -15.87 4.65 -5.08
CA ALA A 331 -14.58 3.99 -5.19
C ALA A 331 -13.69 4.66 -6.26
N LEU A 332 -14.26 4.88 -7.46
CA LEU A 332 -13.57 5.59 -8.54
C LEU A 332 -13.15 7.00 -8.12
N VAL A 333 -14.03 7.74 -7.46
CA VAL A 333 -13.72 9.10 -6.97
C VAL A 333 -12.60 9.04 -5.93
N VAL A 334 -12.68 8.19 -4.92
CA VAL A 334 -11.65 8.09 -3.87
C VAL A 334 -10.31 7.66 -4.47
N ARG A 335 -10.31 6.66 -5.34
CA ARG A 335 -9.09 6.17 -6.00
C ARG A 335 -8.40 7.23 -6.85
N HIS A 336 -9.15 7.95 -7.68
CA HIS A 336 -8.56 9.00 -8.52
C HIS A 336 -8.22 10.25 -7.72
N VAL A 337 -8.93 10.52 -6.62
CA VAL A 337 -8.48 11.52 -5.66
C VAL A 337 -7.14 11.10 -5.07
N ILE A 338 -6.96 9.85 -4.63
CA ILE A 338 -5.66 9.35 -4.16
C ILE A 338 -4.59 9.50 -5.26
N LEU A 339 -4.88 9.12 -6.52
CA LEU A 339 -3.95 9.28 -7.64
C LEU A 339 -3.53 10.74 -7.86
N VAL A 340 -4.49 11.67 -7.88
CA VAL A 340 -4.20 13.11 -8.08
C VAL A 340 -3.40 13.68 -6.90
N LEU A 341 -3.65 13.16 -5.70
CA LEU A 341 -2.94 13.62 -4.51
C LEU A 341 -1.52 13.05 -4.46
N PHE A 342 -1.38 11.74 -4.49
CA PHE A 342 -0.10 11.10 -4.21
C PHE A 342 0.70 10.76 -5.47
N GLY A 343 0.14 10.98 -6.65
CA GLY A 343 0.74 10.58 -7.91
C GLY A 343 0.58 9.09 -8.20
N ALA A 344 1.13 8.67 -9.33
CA ALA A 344 1.20 7.27 -9.75
C ALA A 344 2.47 6.57 -9.22
N GLY A 345 3.25 7.25 -8.38
CA GLY A 345 4.53 6.76 -7.86
C GLY A 345 4.38 5.45 -7.08
N ARG A 346 5.42 4.63 -7.18
CA ARG A 346 5.57 3.34 -6.49
C ARG A 346 6.63 3.51 -5.41
N GLU A 347 6.19 3.61 -4.16
CA GLU A 347 7.05 3.96 -3.04
C GLU A 347 7.10 2.83 -1.99
N ARG A 348 8.11 2.84 -1.13
CA ARG A 348 8.24 1.89 -0.01
C ARG A 348 8.56 2.64 1.28
N TYR A 349 8.15 2.12 2.43
CA TYR A 349 8.57 2.74 3.70
C TYR A 349 10.09 2.63 3.88
N ALA A 350 10.76 3.77 4.10
CA ALA A 350 12.22 3.87 4.19
C ALA A 350 12.83 3.10 5.38
N GLY A 351 12.06 2.81 6.45
CA GLY A 351 12.59 2.36 7.74
C GLY A 351 12.81 0.86 7.96
N PHE A 352 12.59 -0.01 6.97
CA PHE A 352 12.54 -1.48 7.24
C PHE A 352 13.01 -2.36 6.06
N GLN A 353 13.77 -1.83 5.11
CA GLN A 353 14.07 -2.55 3.86
C GLN A 353 15.12 -3.65 4.02
N LEU A 354 16.24 -3.36 4.67
CA LEU A 354 17.28 -4.34 4.98
C LEU A 354 17.26 -4.67 6.47
N GLN A 355 16.89 -5.91 6.81
CA GLN A 355 16.97 -6.42 8.17
C GLN A 355 17.58 -7.81 8.13
N GLU A 356 18.43 -8.12 9.10
CA GLU A 356 18.96 -9.48 9.24
C GLU A 356 17.82 -10.47 9.55
N MET A 357 17.75 -11.56 8.77
CA MET A 357 16.69 -12.55 8.93
C MET A 357 16.84 -13.27 10.27
N VAL A 358 15.78 -13.27 11.06
CA VAL A 358 15.70 -14.07 12.28
C VAL A 358 15.38 -15.52 11.87
N ARG A 359 16.30 -16.44 12.16
CA ARG A 359 16.12 -17.87 11.90
C ARG A 359 15.35 -18.53 13.05
N LEU A 360 14.09 -18.88 12.81
CA LEU A 360 13.24 -19.67 13.70
C LEU A 360 13.18 -21.11 13.18
N GLY A 361 14.28 -21.86 13.36
CA GLY A 361 14.41 -23.21 12.83
C GLY A 361 14.40 -23.21 11.29
N PRO A 362 13.48 -23.95 10.63
CA PRO A 362 13.39 -24.02 9.16
C PRO A 362 12.75 -22.78 8.53
N VAL A 363 12.15 -21.90 9.34
CA VAL A 363 11.50 -20.67 8.89
C VAL A 363 12.44 -19.49 9.16
N SER A 364 12.68 -18.68 8.14
CA SER A 364 13.47 -17.45 8.26
C SER A 364 12.62 -16.26 7.88
N MET A 365 12.55 -15.26 8.76
CA MET A 365 11.69 -14.09 8.56
C MET A 365 12.39 -12.82 9.02
N PRO A 366 12.24 -11.71 8.30
CA PRO A 366 12.69 -10.43 8.80
C PRO A 366 11.88 -10.03 10.05
N PRO A 367 12.48 -9.31 11.02
CA PRO A 367 11.78 -8.81 12.20
C PRO A 367 10.48 -8.06 11.90
N ARG A 368 10.42 -7.31 10.78
CA ARG A 368 9.20 -6.59 10.35
C ARG A 368 8.00 -7.52 10.18
N ASP A 369 8.20 -8.73 9.66
CA ASP A 369 7.14 -9.71 9.43
C ASP A 369 6.54 -10.18 10.76
N LEU A 370 7.40 -10.43 11.76
CA LEU A 370 6.99 -10.81 13.10
C LEU A 370 6.20 -9.68 13.79
N VAL A 371 6.62 -8.43 13.61
CA VAL A 371 5.91 -7.25 14.14
C VAL A 371 4.55 -7.11 13.46
N VAL A 372 4.46 -7.24 12.14
CA VAL A 372 3.20 -7.19 11.39
C VAL A 372 2.24 -8.28 11.87
N MET A 373 2.73 -9.52 12.01
CA MET A 373 1.94 -10.63 12.53
C MET A 373 1.47 -10.38 13.97
N ALA A 374 2.34 -9.91 14.85
CA ALA A 374 2.00 -9.63 16.25
C ALA A 374 0.94 -8.52 16.35
N VAL A 375 1.12 -7.42 15.62
CA VAL A 375 0.16 -6.31 15.59
C VAL A 375 -1.18 -6.78 15.03
N ALA A 376 -1.17 -7.54 13.93
CA ALA A 376 -2.40 -8.08 13.35
C ALA A 376 -3.14 -8.99 14.36
N VAL A 377 -2.45 -9.92 15.02
CA VAL A 377 -3.07 -10.79 16.04
C VAL A 377 -3.65 -9.97 17.20
N VAL A 378 -2.91 -8.98 17.71
CA VAL A 378 -3.39 -8.09 18.79
C VAL A 378 -4.66 -7.35 18.36
N VAL A 379 -4.70 -6.86 17.11
CA VAL A 379 -5.87 -6.15 16.57
C VAL A 379 -7.05 -7.10 16.39
N LEU A 380 -6.85 -8.29 15.81
CA LEU A 380 -7.91 -9.29 15.62
C LEU A 380 -8.52 -9.71 16.97
N VAL A 381 -7.67 -10.01 17.96
CA VAL A 381 -8.10 -10.32 19.33
C VAL A 381 -8.80 -9.11 19.95
N GLY A 382 -8.26 -7.90 19.79
CA GLY A 382 -8.87 -6.66 20.27
C GLY A 382 -10.27 -6.42 19.71
N VAL A 383 -10.46 -6.66 18.41
CA VAL A 383 -11.77 -6.55 17.74
C VAL A 383 -12.71 -7.66 18.22
N ALA A 384 -12.24 -8.90 18.37
CA ALA A 384 -13.05 -9.99 18.92
C ALA A 384 -13.53 -9.66 20.35
N CYS A 385 -12.62 -9.19 21.21
CA CYS A 385 -12.94 -8.73 22.56
C CYS A 385 -13.92 -7.55 22.54
N LEU A 386 -13.74 -6.59 21.64
CA LEU A 386 -14.66 -5.47 21.45
C LEU A 386 -16.06 -5.96 21.11
N LEU A 387 -16.19 -6.92 20.19
CA LEU A 387 -17.48 -7.47 19.77
C LEU A 387 -18.15 -8.33 20.86
N GLN A 388 -17.36 -9.08 21.63
CA GLN A 388 -17.86 -10.01 22.64
C GLN A 388 -18.24 -9.32 23.95
N PHE A 389 -17.40 -8.41 24.44
CA PHE A 389 -17.48 -7.91 25.81
C PHE A 389 -18.07 -6.49 25.93
N THR A 390 -18.05 -5.68 24.87
CA THR A 390 -18.52 -4.29 24.97
C THR A 390 -20.02 -4.12 24.69
N ARG A 391 -20.59 -3.02 25.20
CA ARG A 391 -21.99 -2.64 24.92
C ARG A 391 -22.21 -2.33 23.43
N ILE A 392 -21.24 -1.67 22.79
CA ILE A 392 -21.29 -1.38 21.36
C ILE A 392 -21.24 -2.69 20.58
N GLY A 393 -20.39 -3.66 20.96
CA GLY A 393 -20.33 -4.98 20.33
C GLY A 393 -21.63 -5.78 20.42
N LYS A 394 -22.33 -5.72 21.57
CA LYS A 394 -23.68 -6.30 21.71
C LYS A 394 -24.70 -5.61 20.80
N ALA A 395 -24.65 -4.28 20.71
CA ALA A 395 -25.53 -3.52 19.81
C ALA A 395 -25.25 -3.84 18.34
N MET A 396 -23.98 -3.92 17.92
CA MET A 396 -23.58 -4.30 16.55
C MET A 396 -24.14 -5.67 16.15
N ARG A 397 -24.01 -6.67 17.03
CA ARG A 397 -24.56 -8.02 16.80
C ARG A 397 -26.09 -8.03 16.74
N ALA A 398 -26.77 -7.25 17.59
CA ALA A 398 -28.22 -7.12 17.55
C ALA A 398 -28.69 -6.51 16.22
N VAL A 399 -28.03 -5.45 15.74
CA VAL A 399 -28.34 -4.79 14.46
C VAL A 399 -28.08 -5.71 13.27
N SER A 400 -27.00 -6.51 13.30
CA SER A 400 -26.71 -7.46 12.21
C SER A 400 -27.68 -8.64 12.15
N ASP A 401 -28.20 -9.07 13.31
CA ASP A 401 -29.16 -10.17 13.41
C ASP A 401 -30.56 -9.73 12.95
N ASN A 402 -31.09 -8.62 13.48
CA ASN A 402 -32.35 -8.04 13.01
C ASN A 402 -32.42 -6.54 13.32
N ARG A 403 -32.32 -5.72 12.27
CA ARG A 403 -32.33 -4.27 12.39
C ARG A 403 -33.63 -3.71 12.97
N ASP A 404 -34.78 -4.16 12.49
CA ASP A 404 -36.09 -3.61 12.91
C ASP A 404 -36.40 -3.96 14.37
N LEU A 405 -36.03 -5.17 14.79
CA LEU A 405 -36.15 -5.59 16.19
C LEU A 405 -35.19 -4.79 17.10
N ALA A 406 -33.97 -4.52 16.62
CA ALA A 406 -33.01 -3.69 17.35
C ALA A 406 -33.54 -2.26 17.54
N GLU A 407 -34.11 -1.63 16.50
CA GLU A 407 -34.71 -0.29 16.58
C GLU A 407 -35.89 -0.25 17.56
N SER A 408 -36.79 -1.24 17.52
CA SER A 408 -37.93 -1.32 18.47
C SER A 408 -37.51 -1.57 19.93
N SER A 409 -36.34 -2.18 20.15
CA SER A 409 -35.75 -2.36 21.49
C SER A 409 -35.01 -1.12 22.03
N GLY A 410 -34.98 -0.01 21.26
CA GLY A 410 -34.37 1.26 21.66
C GLY A 410 -32.88 1.41 21.29
N ILE A 411 -32.34 0.55 20.43
CA ILE A 411 -30.96 0.68 19.93
C ILE A 411 -30.94 1.73 18.81
N ASP A 412 -30.12 2.77 18.97
CA ASP A 412 -29.86 3.79 17.93
C ASP A 412 -29.00 3.18 16.80
N VAL A 413 -29.66 2.58 15.81
CA VAL A 413 -29.00 1.89 14.69
C VAL A 413 -28.10 2.80 13.87
N ASP A 414 -28.48 4.06 13.69
CA ASP A 414 -27.66 5.03 12.97
C ASP A 414 -26.32 5.27 13.68
N ARG A 415 -26.34 5.35 15.01
CA ARG A 415 -25.12 5.50 15.81
C ARG A 415 -24.26 4.23 15.79
N VAL A 416 -24.88 3.06 15.88
CA VAL A 416 -24.17 1.78 15.77
C VAL A 416 -23.50 1.66 14.40
N THR A 417 -24.22 2.02 13.33
CA THR A 417 -23.70 1.99 11.95
C THR A 417 -22.55 2.98 11.79
N LEU A 418 -22.64 4.18 12.35
CA LEU A 418 -21.55 5.15 12.35
C LEU A 418 -20.27 4.61 13.02
N TYR A 419 -20.40 3.94 14.17
CA TYR A 419 -19.26 3.29 14.83
C TYR A 419 -18.68 2.16 13.98
N VAL A 420 -19.52 1.37 13.33
CA VAL A 420 -19.08 0.28 12.44
C VAL A 420 -18.30 0.83 11.25
N TRP A 421 -18.76 1.90 10.62
CA TRP A 421 -18.07 2.52 9.49
C TRP A 421 -16.76 3.20 9.90
N GLY A 422 -16.72 3.84 11.08
CA GLY A 422 -15.47 4.37 11.62
C GLY A 422 -14.47 3.27 11.96
N LEU A 423 -14.90 2.22 12.65
CA LEU A 423 -14.05 1.06 12.94
C LEU A 423 -13.57 0.38 11.65
N GLY A 424 -14.47 0.19 10.69
CA GLY A 424 -14.18 -0.44 9.41
C GLY A 424 -13.17 0.35 8.58
N GLY A 425 -13.30 1.68 8.51
CA GLY A 425 -12.33 2.55 7.85
C GLY A 425 -10.97 2.58 8.55
N GLY A 426 -10.96 2.58 9.89
CA GLY A 426 -9.70 2.49 10.65
C GLY A 426 -8.98 1.15 10.48
N LEU A 427 -9.71 0.04 10.48
CA LEU A 427 -9.15 -1.30 10.24
C LEU A 427 -8.69 -1.48 8.80
N ALA A 428 -9.41 -0.94 7.82
CA ALA A 428 -8.97 -0.90 6.42
C ALA A 428 -7.65 -0.13 6.29
N ALA A 429 -7.59 1.07 6.87
CA ALA A 429 -6.38 1.87 6.86
C ALA A 429 -5.21 1.15 7.52
N LEU A 430 -5.42 0.53 8.69
CA LEU A 430 -4.39 -0.27 9.36
C LEU A 430 -3.90 -1.42 8.48
N GLY A 431 -4.81 -2.16 7.86
CA GLY A 431 -4.46 -3.24 6.95
C GLY A 431 -3.64 -2.76 5.75
N GLY A 432 -3.89 -1.55 5.26
CA GLY A 432 -3.07 -0.90 4.25
C GLY A 432 -1.66 -0.59 4.75
N VAL A 433 -1.55 -0.01 5.95
CA VAL A 433 -0.23 0.24 6.56
C VAL A 433 0.56 -1.06 6.75
N LEU A 434 -0.08 -2.11 7.26
CA LEU A 434 0.55 -3.42 7.46
C LEU A 434 0.91 -4.10 6.14
N TYR A 435 0.11 -3.92 5.08
CA TYR A 435 0.43 -4.43 3.75
C TYR A 435 1.62 -3.68 3.13
N GLY A 436 1.62 -2.35 3.19
CA GLY A 436 2.70 -1.50 2.67
C GLY A 436 4.05 -1.66 3.38
N LEU A 437 4.07 -2.28 4.57
CA LEU A 437 5.32 -2.66 5.25
C LEU A 437 6.12 -3.72 4.50
N ASN A 438 5.43 -4.55 3.71
CA ASN A 438 6.02 -5.67 3.00
C ASN A 438 5.91 -5.53 1.48
N GLN A 439 5.15 -4.55 1.00
CA GLN A 439 4.84 -4.37 -0.41
C GLN A 439 4.98 -2.91 -0.82
N VAL A 440 5.15 -2.70 -2.11
CA VAL A 440 5.14 -1.37 -2.71
C VAL A 440 3.79 -0.70 -2.46
N VAL A 441 3.86 0.55 -2.03
CA VAL A 441 2.74 1.44 -1.73
C VAL A 441 2.44 2.23 -3.01
N GLU A 442 1.29 1.93 -3.62
CA GLU A 442 0.85 2.56 -4.88
C GLU A 442 -0.67 2.76 -4.90
N TYR A 443 -1.18 3.72 -5.68
CA TYR A 443 -2.56 4.19 -5.60
C TYR A 443 -3.64 3.11 -5.90
N GLU A 444 -3.33 2.04 -6.64
CA GLU A 444 -4.31 0.98 -6.98
C GLU A 444 -4.27 -0.23 -6.05
N MET A 445 -3.34 -0.29 -5.09
CA MET A 445 -3.11 -1.50 -4.28
C MET A 445 -4.38 -2.02 -3.59
N GLY A 446 -5.20 -1.11 -3.06
CA GLY A 446 -6.42 -1.45 -2.35
C GLY A 446 -7.51 -2.04 -3.25
N PHE A 447 -7.55 -1.68 -4.53
CA PHE A 447 -8.47 -2.27 -5.50
C PHE A 447 -8.10 -3.73 -5.79
N ARG A 448 -6.81 -4.05 -5.89
CA ARG A 448 -6.34 -5.44 -6.02
C ARG A 448 -6.68 -6.25 -4.76
N LEU A 449 -6.42 -5.68 -3.58
CA LEU A 449 -6.73 -6.31 -2.30
C LEU A 449 -8.24 -6.47 -2.05
N LEU A 450 -9.07 -5.62 -2.65
CA LEU A 450 -10.53 -5.67 -2.51
C LEU A 450 -11.09 -7.04 -2.93
N LEU A 451 -10.56 -7.62 -4.00
CA LEU A 451 -10.99 -8.94 -4.45
C LEU A 451 -10.65 -10.04 -3.42
N MET A 452 -9.46 -9.99 -2.84
CA MET A 452 -9.04 -10.93 -1.78
C MET A 452 -9.88 -10.74 -0.52
N MET A 453 -10.19 -9.50 -0.15
CA MET A 453 -11.08 -9.22 0.97
C MET A 453 -12.48 -9.77 0.72
N PHE A 454 -13.04 -9.60 -0.48
CA PHE A 454 -14.32 -10.21 -0.81
C PHE A 454 -14.29 -11.72 -0.74
N ALA A 455 -13.24 -12.36 -1.29
CA ALA A 455 -13.05 -13.79 -1.16
C ALA A 455 -13.00 -14.22 0.30
N ALA A 456 -12.25 -13.51 1.15
CA ALA A 456 -12.16 -13.77 2.59
C ALA A 456 -13.50 -13.62 3.31
N VAL A 457 -14.26 -12.54 3.05
CA VAL A 457 -15.56 -12.31 3.69
C VAL A 457 -16.61 -13.32 3.21
N ILE A 458 -16.63 -13.65 1.92
CA ILE A 458 -17.56 -14.64 1.36
C ILE A 458 -17.24 -16.05 1.86
N LEU A 459 -15.95 -16.43 1.85
CA LEU A 459 -15.48 -17.70 2.40
C LEU A 459 -15.83 -17.82 3.88
N GLY A 460 -15.60 -16.75 4.65
CA GLY A 460 -15.92 -16.66 6.06
C GLY A 460 -17.42 -16.69 6.40
N GLY A 461 -18.24 -16.14 5.52
CA GLY A 461 -19.66 -15.90 5.71
C GLY A 461 -19.96 -14.40 5.82
N LEU A 462 -20.69 -13.89 4.82
CA LEU A 462 -21.01 -12.47 4.69
C LEU A 462 -21.71 -11.93 5.95
N GLY A 463 -21.18 -10.83 6.49
CA GLY A 463 -21.78 -10.15 7.64
C GLY A 463 -21.37 -10.71 9.00
N THR A 464 -20.43 -11.67 9.04
CA THR A 464 -19.85 -12.17 10.29
C THR A 464 -18.39 -11.75 10.41
N ALA A 465 -18.06 -10.99 11.46
CA ALA A 465 -16.67 -10.56 11.69
C ALA A 465 -15.73 -11.75 11.92
N TYR A 466 -16.18 -12.74 12.70
CA TYR A 466 -15.43 -13.98 12.93
C TYR A 466 -15.23 -14.80 11.65
N GLY A 467 -16.24 -14.82 10.77
CA GLY A 467 -16.11 -15.40 9.44
C GLY A 467 -14.99 -14.76 8.66
N ALA A 468 -14.98 -13.42 8.56
CA ALA A 468 -13.95 -12.70 7.82
C ALA A 468 -12.53 -12.93 8.37
N MET A 469 -12.37 -13.10 9.68
CA MET A 469 -11.07 -13.44 10.28
C MET A 469 -10.56 -14.80 9.81
N VAL A 470 -11.38 -15.84 9.93
CA VAL A 470 -11.02 -17.19 9.51
C VAL A 470 -10.87 -17.28 7.99
N GLY A 471 -11.74 -16.59 7.26
CA GLY A 471 -11.70 -16.51 5.81
C GLY A 471 -10.44 -15.82 5.30
N GLY A 472 -10.00 -14.74 5.93
CA GLY A 472 -8.75 -14.05 5.58
C GLY A 472 -7.52 -14.94 5.77
N LEU A 473 -7.46 -15.64 6.91
CA LEU A 473 -6.41 -16.64 7.18
C LEU A 473 -6.41 -17.77 6.15
N ALA A 474 -7.58 -18.33 5.83
CA ALA A 474 -7.71 -19.41 4.85
C ALA A 474 -7.32 -18.95 3.44
N VAL A 475 -7.78 -17.77 3.01
CA VAL A 475 -7.40 -17.17 1.73
C VAL A 475 -5.89 -16.95 1.67
N GLY A 476 -5.28 -16.40 2.73
CA GLY A 476 -3.85 -16.14 2.74
C GLY A 476 -2.99 -17.41 2.70
N LEU A 477 -3.37 -18.43 3.48
CA LEU A 477 -2.69 -19.73 3.47
C LEU A 477 -2.78 -20.41 2.11
N VAL A 478 -3.96 -20.44 1.50
CA VAL A 478 -4.12 -21.10 0.19
C VAL A 478 -3.44 -20.31 -0.92
N ALA A 479 -3.50 -18.98 -0.89
CA ALA A 479 -2.78 -18.12 -1.82
C ALA A 479 -1.27 -18.46 -1.81
N MET A 480 -0.64 -18.49 -0.64
CA MET A 480 0.80 -18.80 -0.53
C MET A 480 1.13 -20.28 -0.73
N LEU A 481 0.32 -21.22 -0.27
CA LEU A 481 0.61 -22.65 -0.47
C LEU A 481 0.40 -23.10 -1.92
N SER A 482 -0.48 -22.43 -2.66
CA SER A 482 -0.69 -22.72 -4.08
C SER A 482 0.57 -22.48 -4.92
N THR A 483 1.46 -21.57 -4.51
CA THR A 483 2.69 -21.27 -5.23
C THR A 483 3.70 -22.41 -5.21
N LEU A 484 3.47 -23.43 -4.37
CA LEU A 484 4.31 -24.63 -4.33
C LEU A 484 4.14 -25.52 -5.58
N TRP A 485 2.96 -25.45 -6.21
CA TRP A 485 2.64 -26.25 -7.40
C TRP A 485 2.35 -25.41 -8.63
N PHE A 486 2.12 -24.10 -8.46
CA PHE A 486 1.70 -23.20 -9.51
C PHE A 486 2.55 -21.92 -9.51
N PRO A 487 2.66 -21.24 -10.66
CA PRO A 487 3.32 -19.94 -10.72
C PRO A 487 2.68 -18.92 -9.77
N SER A 488 3.50 -18.04 -9.19
CA SER A 488 3.08 -17.03 -8.20
C SER A 488 2.06 -16.04 -8.78
N GLN A 489 2.06 -15.81 -10.10
CA GLN A 489 1.09 -14.93 -10.77
C GLN A 489 -0.36 -15.43 -10.62
N LEU A 490 -0.55 -16.75 -10.42
CA LEU A 490 -1.87 -17.36 -10.23
C LEU A 490 -2.37 -17.34 -8.78
N MET A 491 -1.58 -16.81 -7.85
CA MET A 491 -1.95 -16.70 -6.43
C MET A 491 -3.32 -16.05 -6.23
N GLN A 492 -3.62 -15.01 -7.01
CA GLN A 492 -4.90 -14.30 -6.95
C GLN A 492 -6.08 -15.13 -7.47
N ALA A 493 -5.84 -15.94 -8.52
CA ALA A 493 -6.85 -16.81 -9.10
C ALA A 493 -7.28 -17.91 -8.11
N TRP A 494 -6.36 -18.42 -7.29
CA TRP A 494 -6.67 -19.44 -6.29
C TRP A 494 -7.55 -18.93 -5.15
N ALA A 495 -7.38 -17.67 -4.73
CA ALA A 495 -8.28 -17.03 -3.78
C ALA A 495 -9.72 -16.94 -4.32
N LEU A 496 -9.88 -16.61 -5.61
CA LEU A 496 -11.17 -16.60 -6.29
C LEU A 496 -11.75 -18.02 -6.47
N ALA A 497 -10.93 -18.99 -6.87
CA ALA A 497 -11.34 -20.38 -7.03
C ALA A 497 -11.86 -20.97 -5.72
N LEU A 498 -11.21 -20.67 -4.59
CA LEU A 498 -11.68 -21.01 -3.25
C LEU A 498 -13.06 -20.43 -2.96
N MET A 499 -13.28 -19.15 -3.28
CA MET A 499 -14.56 -18.50 -3.10
C MET A 499 -15.65 -19.19 -3.93
N ILE A 500 -15.38 -19.49 -5.21
CA ILE A 500 -16.31 -20.19 -6.11
C ILE A 500 -16.64 -21.58 -5.56
N LEU A 501 -15.62 -22.36 -5.19
CA LEU A 501 -15.78 -23.69 -4.62
C LEU A 501 -16.60 -23.64 -3.33
N MET A 502 -16.34 -22.64 -2.48
CA MET A 502 -17.11 -22.44 -1.27
C MET A 502 -18.57 -22.11 -1.56
N LEU A 503 -18.85 -21.23 -2.53
CA LEU A 503 -20.22 -20.90 -2.90
C LEU A 503 -21.00 -22.11 -3.45
N LEU A 504 -20.32 -23.02 -4.14
CA LEU A 504 -20.90 -24.28 -4.63
C LEU A 504 -21.22 -25.26 -3.49
N VAL A 505 -20.31 -25.40 -2.51
CA VAL A 505 -20.44 -26.39 -1.43
C VAL A 505 -21.27 -25.86 -0.25
N ARG A 506 -21.06 -24.60 0.12
CA ARG A 506 -21.69 -23.89 1.23
C ARG A 506 -21.88 -22.40 0.90
N PRO A 507 -22.99 -22.02 0.23
CA PRO A 507 -23.25 -20.64 -0.19
C PRO A 507 -23.35 -19.63 0.97
N GLN A 508 -23.45 -20.10 2.21
CA GLN A 508 -23.50 -19.25 3.41
C GLN A 508 -22.11 -18.92 3.98
N GLY A 509 -21.03 -19.50 3.45
CA GLY A 509 -19.68 -19.38 4.02
C GLY A 509 -19.44 -20.33 5.20
N LEU A 510 -18.25 -20.28 5.80
CA LEU A 510 -17.78 -21.24 6.81
C LEU A 510 -18.54 -21.09 8.13
N LEU A 511 -18.84 -19.85 8.52
CA LEU A 511 -19.50 -19.50 9.78
C LEU A 511 -20.87 -18.83 9.58
N GLY A 512 -21.44 -18.90 8.38
CA GLY A 512 -22.77 -18.35 8.09
C GLY A 512 -23.89 -19.10 8.80
N ARG A 513 -24.89 -18.36 9.29
CA ARG A 513 -26.10 -18.94 9.89
C ARG A 513 -27.08 -19.32 8.77
N ARG A 514 -27.67 -20.52 8.87
CA ARG A 514 -28.78 -20.94 8.02
C ARG A 514 -30.01 -20.10 8.32
N GLU A 515 -30.38 -19.21 7.41
CA GLU A 515 -31.73 -18.66 7.39
C GLU A 515 -32.70 -19.84 7.19
N ARG A 516 -33.55 -20.08 8.19
CA ARG A 516 -34.71 -20.93 8.01
C ARG A 516 -35.69 -20.12 7.17
N VAL A 517 -35.74 -20.43 5.88
CA VAL A 517 -36.83 -20.00 5.00
C VAL A 517 -38.10 -20.61 5.60
N GLY A 518 -38.89 -19.79 6.27
CA GLY A 518 -40.14 -20.13 6.93
C GLY A 518 -41.25 -19.26 6.37
#